data_AF-A0A9P8CFF2-F1
#
_entry.id   AF-A0A9P8CFF2-F1
#
_cell.length_a   1.000
_cell.length_b   1.000
_cell.length_c   1.000
_cell.angle_alpha   90.00
_cell.angle_beta   90.00
_cell.angle_gamma   90.00
#
_symmetry.space_group_name_H-M   'P 1'
#
loop_
_entity.id
_entity.type
_entity.pdbx_description
1 polymer ?
#
loop_
_entity_poly.entity_id
_entity_poly.type
_entity_poly.pdbx_seq_one_letter_code
_entity_poly.pdbx_strand_id
1 'polypeptide(L)'
;MKPYNLRDGAAKGLHEVDVSDSLQNEMLQHASIGTFLKHYLNVINVDLQGVYRRLDTQKELMRSACSMSRSIDPRRPRKLTPDQTASVNVLLYILKFHKRVIQLSKRSCREPERWQAPDGHQAAVQ
;
A
#
# COMPACT_ATOMS: atom_id res chain seq x y z
N MET A 1 -15.56 12.39 12.38
CA MET A 1 -14.15 11.97 12.38
C MET A 1 -13.92 11.07 13.58
N LYS A 2 -13.28 9.90 13.46
CA LYS A 2 -13.02 9.03 14.62
C LYS A 2 -11.89 9.62 15.47
N PRO A 3 -11.99 9.67 16.81
CA PRO A 3 -10.95 10.20 17.69
C PRO A 3 -9.56 9.58 17.45
N TYR A 4 -9.52 8.27 17.16
CA TYR A 4 -8.29 7.55 16.83
C TYR A 4 -7.50 8.15 15.66
N ASN A 5 -8.18 8.71 14.65
CA ASN A 5 -7.50 9.24 13.45
C ASN A 5 -6.74 10.54 13.74
N LEU A 6 -7.25 11.35 14.67
CA LEU A 6 -6.56 12.56 15.15
C LEU A 6 -5.33 12.18 15.95
N ARG A 7 -5.47 11.18 16.84
CA ARG A 7 -4.36 10.64 17.62
C ARG A 7 -3.29 10.02 16.72
N ASP A 8 -3.67 9.28 15.69
CA ASP A 8 -2.73 8.69 14.72
C ASP A 8 -1.97 9.75 13.91
N GLY A 9 -2.66 10.78 13.42
CA GLY A 9 -2.01 11.89 12.72
C GLY A 9 -1.01 12.63 13.61
N ALA A 10 -1.37 12.91 14.87
CA ALA A 10 -0.49 13.54 15.85
C ALA A 10 0.72 12.66 16.19
N ALA A 11 0.50 11.37 16.44
CA ALA A 11 1.56 10.40 16.75
C ALA A 11 2.60 10.29 15.63
N LYS A 12 2.17 10.26 14.36
CA LYS A 12 3.07 10.26 13.21
C LYS A 12 3.85 11.57 13.07
N GLY A 13 3.22 12.70 13.38
CA GLY A 13 3.90 14.00 13.42
C GLY A 13 5.00 14.05 14.49
N LEU A 14 4.79 13.46 15.67
CA LEU A 14 5.81 13.40 16.72
C LEU A 14 7.04 12.57 16.32
N HIS A 15 6.84 11.48 15.59
CA HIS A 15 7.94 10.65 15.10
C HIS A 15 8.83 11.36 14.07
N GLU A 16 8.25 12.22 13.22
CA GLU A 16 8.99 12.93 12.17
C GLU A 16 9.82 14.11 12.70
N VAL A 17 9.50 14.62 13.89
CA VAL A 17 10.20 15.77 14.52
C VAL A 17 11.36 15.28 15.42
N ASP A 18 11.73 14.00 15.33
CA ASP A 18 12.83 13.39 16.09
C ASP A 18 12.68 13.53 17.62
N VAL A 19 11.43 13.45 18.09
CA VAL A 19 11.07 13.43 19.51
C VAL A 19 11.53 12.10 20.11
N SER A 20 12.11 12.11 21.32
CA SER A 20 12.54 10.86 21.97
C SER A 20 11.37 9.89 22.21
N ASP A 21 11.65 8.59 22.13
CA ASP A 21 10.68 7.52 22.40
C ASP A 21 9.98 7.67 23.76
N SER A 22 10.71 8.12 24.78
CA SER A 22 10.17 8.38 26.12
C SER A 22 9.14 9.51 26.11
N LEU A 23 9.45 10.62 25.44
CA LEU A 23 8.58 11.79 25.36
C LEU A 23 7.35 11.50 24.48
N GLN A 24 7.49 10.73 23.41
CA GLN A 24 6.36 10.25 22.62
C GLN A 24 5.40 9.39 23.46
N ASN A 25 5.95 8.51 24.30
CA ASN A 25 5.14 7.66 25.18
C ASN A 25 4.46 8.46 26.29
N GLU A 26 5.09 9.51 26.84
CA GLU A 26 4.42 10.41 27.78
C GLU A 26 3.29 11.20 27.11
N MET A 27 3.55 11.81 25.95
CA MET A 27 2.54 12.59 25.21
C MET A 27 1.33 11.74 24.82
N LEU A 28 1.56 10.48 24.45
CA LEU A 28 0.50 9.56 24.06
C LEU A 28 0.05 8.65 25.21
N GLN A 29 0.57 8.83 26.43
CA GLN A 29 0.22 8.05 27.62
C GLN A 29 0.33 6.52 27.38
N HIS A 30 1.44 6.08 26.78
CA HIS A 30 1.74 4.67 26.58
C HIS A 30 2.70 4.15 27.65
N ALA A 31 2.44 2.94 28.14
CA ALA A 31 3.34 2.27 29.08
C ALA A 31 4.64 1.76 28.42
N SER A 32 4.65 1.59 27.09
CA SER A 32 5.80 1.09 26.35
C SER A 32 5.84 1.58 24.91
N ILE A 33 7.05 1.72 24.38
CA ILE A 33 7.28 2.05 22.97
C ILE A 33 6.73 0.97 22.03
N GLY A 34 6.64 -0.28 22.48
CA GLY A 34 6.02 -1.36 21.70
C GLY A 34 4.56 -1.06 21.32
N THR A 35 3.83 -0.35 22.19
CA THR A 35 2.46 0.10 21.88
C THR A 35 2.47 1.14 20.76
N PHE A 36 3.45 2.04 20.77
CA PHE A 36 3.63 3.04 19.72
C PHE A 36 3.98 2.39 18.38
N LEU A 37 5.02 1.56 18.37
CA LEU A 37 5.48 0.83 17.18
C LEU A 37 4.33 0.04 16.54
N LYS A 38 3.56 -0.69 17.35
CA LYS A 38 2.45 -1.55 16.90
C LYS A 38 1.24 -0.79 16.36
N HIS A 39 1.00 0.47 16.74
CA HIS A 39 -0.25 1.15 16.35
C HIS A 39 -0.02 2.31 15.38
N TYR A 40 1.17 2.91 15.38
CA TYR A 40 1.45 4.15 14.66
C TYR A 40 2.55 4.00 13.59
N LEU A 41 3.39 2.96 13.66
CA LEU A 41 4.48 2.70 12.70
C LEU A 41 4.22 1.56 11.71
N ASN A 42 3.05 0.93 11.74
CA ASN A 42 2.73 -0.23 10.88
C ASN A 42 2.68 0.07 9.37
N VAL A 43 2.57 1.34 8.98
CA VAL A 43 2.51 1.73 7.56
C VAL A 43 3.89 2.20 7.16
N ILE A 44 4.53 1.46 6.25
CA ILE A 44 5.79 1.86 5.63
C ILE A 44 5.54 3.17 4.88
N ASN A 45 5.82 4.30 5.53
CA ASN A 45 5.74 5.64 4.96
C ASN A 45 7.02 6.01 4.18
N VAL A 46 7.85 4.99 3.90
CA VAL A 46 9.12 5.14 3.20
C VAL A 46 8.87 4.93 1.71
N ASP A 47 9.40 5.84 0.90
CA ASP A 47 9.47 5.68 -0.55
C ASP A 47 10.49 4.59 -0.90
N LEU A 48 10.08 3.32 -0.83
CA LEU A 48 10.95 2.18 -1.13
C LEU A 48 11.54 2.25 -2.53
N GLN A 49 10.79 2.78 -3.50
CA GLN A 49 11.27 2.90 -4.88
C GLN A 49 12.35 3.98 -5.00
N GLY A 50 12.15 5.13 -4.34
CA GLY A 50 13.17 6.17 -4.23
C GLY A 50 14.45 5.65 -3.59
N VAL A 51 14.34 4.98 -2.43
CA VAL A 51 15.49 4.37 -1.73
C VAL A 51 16.21 3.34 -2.61
N TYR A 52 15.47 2.41 -3.23
CA TYR A 52 16.04 1.37 -4.08
C TYR A 52 16.79 1.96 -5.29
N ARG A 53 16.25 3.03 -5.88
CA ARG A 53 16.84 3.70 -7.04
C ARG A 53 17.88 4.77 -6.67
N ARG A 54 18.14 5.00 -5.38
CA ARG A 54 18.97 6.09 -4.85
C ARG A 54 18.52 7.47 -5.35
N LEU A 55 17.20 7.64 -5.47
CA LEU A 55 16.57 8.93 -5.77
C LEU A 55 16.09 9.60 -4.49
N ASP A 56 15.93 10.91 -4.54
CA ASP A 56 15.32 11.65 -3.43
C ASP A 56 13.92 11.11 -3.15
N THR A 57 13.72 10.70 -1.91
CA THR A 57 12.46 10.10 -1.46
C THR A 57 11.36 11.14 -1.48
N GLN A 58 10.21 10.83 -2.10
CA GLN A 58 9.05 11.74 -2.13
C GLN A 58 8.27 11.70 -0.80
N LYS A 59 8.90 12.15 0.30
CA LYS A 59 8.34 12.06 1.67
C LYS A 59 6.97 12.73 1.80
N GLU A 60 6.79 13.91 1.22
CA GLU A 60 5.50 14.62 1.25
C GLU A 60 4.40 13.88 0.50
N LEU A 61 4.73 13.27 -0.64
CA LEU A 61 3.79 12.46 -1.42
C LEU A 61 3.40 11.19 -0.66
N MET A 62 4.39 10.51 -0.06
CA MET A 62 4.17 9.35 0.81
C MET A 62 3.31 9.71 2.01
N ARG A 63 3.62 10.79 2.72
CA ARG A 63 2.86 11.28 3.87
C ARG A 63 1.42 11.63 3.49
N SER A 64 1.23 12.31 2.36
CA SER A 64 -0.09 12.57 1.81
C SER A 64 -0.82 11.25 1.52
N ALA A 65 -0.17 10.30 0.83
CA ALA A 65 -0.72 9.01 0.40
C ALA A 65 -1.05 8.05 1.55
N CYS A 66 -0.25 8.05 2.63
CA CYS A 66 -0.29 7.08 3.72
C CYS A 66 -0.96 7.62 5.00
N SER A 67 -1.39 8.87 5.04
CA SER A 67 -2.14 9.40 6.19
C SER A 67 -3.45 8.64 6.43
N MET A 68 -3.77 8.27 7.68
CA MET A 68 -5.05 7.63 7.99
C MET A 68 -6.25 8.55 7.69
N SER A 69 -6.04 9.86 7.85
CA SER A 69 -6.96 10.94 7.47
C SER A 69 -7.39 10.87 6.00
N ARG A 70 -6.57 10.29 5.13
CA ARG A 70 -6.87 10.19 3.70
C ARG A 70 -8.10 9.35 3.37
N SER A 71 -8.38 8.32 4.18
CA SER A 71 -9.51 7.41 3.95
C SER A 71 -10.85 8.04 4.33
N ILE A 72 -10.80 9.00 5.26
CA ILE A 72 -11.98 9.59 5.92
C ILE A 72 -12.37 10.96 5.38
N ASP A 73 -11.49 11.66 4.64
CA ASP A 73 -11.81 12.96 4.07
C ASP A 73 -12.96 12.85 3.04
N PRO A 74 -14.15 13.42 3.32
CA PRO A 74 -15.30 13.35 2.43
C PRO A 74 -15.13 14.20 1.17
N ARG A 75 -14.24 15.21 1.18
CA ARG A 75 -13.96 16.05 0.00
C ARG A 75 -12.98 15.40 -0.96
N ARG A 76 -12.39 14.26 -0.59
CA ARG A 76 -11.40 13.58 -1.40
C ARG A 76 -12.07 12.92 -2.62
N PRO A 77 -11.66 13.26 -3.85
CA PRO A 77 -12.13 12.55 -5.04
C PRO A 77 -11.63 11.11 -4.99
N ARG A 78 -12.55 10.16 -4.77
CA ARG A 78 -12.26 8.71 -4.77
C ARG A 78 -12.37 8.09 -6.15
N LYS A 79 -13.06 8.78 -7.06
CA LYS A 79 -13.28 8.38 -8.45
C LYS A 79 -12.99 9.58 -9.33
N LEU A 80 -12.37 9.31 -10.46
CA LEU A 80 -12.35 10.29 -11.54
C LEU A 80 -13.78 10.46 -12.06
N THR A 81 -14.12 11.69 -12.45
CA THR A 81 -15.34 11.93 -13.22
C THR A 81 -15.23 11.23 -14.59
N PRO A 82 -16.35 10.91 -15.25
CA PRO A 82 -16.32 10.29 -16.57
C PRO A 82 -15.43 11.03 -17.57
N ASP A 83 -15.47 12.36 -17.57
CA ASP A 83 -14.68 13.21 -18.46
C ASP A 83 -13.17 13.14 -18.14
N GLN A 84 -12.81 13.14 -16.85
CA GLN A 84 -11.43 12.95 -16.42
C GLN A 84 -10.91 11.56 -16.78
N THR A 85 -11.75 10.53 -16.60
CA THR A 85 -11.40 9.17 -17.02
C THR A 85 -11.18 9.10 -18.52
N ALA A 86 -12.04 9.72 -19.33
CA ALA A 86 -11.89 9.78 -20.78
C ALA A 86 -10.58 10.49 -21.17
N SER A 87 -10.29 11.64 -20.56
CA SER A 87 -9.04 12.38 -20.80
C SER A 87 -7.79 11.56 -20.49
N VAL A 88 -7.78 10.89 -19.34
CA VAL A 88 -6.66 10.05 -18.89
C VAL A 88 -6.44 8.87 -19.84
N ASN A 89 -7.52 8.20 -20.28
CA ASN A 89 -7.43 7.01 -21.13
C ASN A 89 -6.87 7.27 -22.54
N VAL A 90 -6.84 8.52 -23.00
CA VAL A 90 -6.25 8.89 -24.31
C VAL A 90 -4.73 9.03 -24.24
N LEU A 91 -4.14 9.16 -23.05
CA LEU A 91 -2.70 9.33 -22.88
C LEU A 91 -1.93 8.14 -23.47
N LEU A 92 -0.95 8.43 -24.35
CA LEU A 92 -0.16 7.42 -25.07
C LEU A 92 0.50 6.39 -24.14
N TYR A 93 0.95 6.82 -22.98
CA TYR A 93 1.51 5.97 -21.94
C TYR A 93 0.47 4.94 -21.45
N ILE A 94 -0.76 5.35 -21.15
CA ILE A 94 -1.83 4.46 -20.66
C ILE A 94 -2.25 3.47 -21.73
N LEU A 95 -2.37 3.90 -22.98
CA LEU A 95 -2.66 3.01 -24.11
C LEU A 95 -1.59 1.91 -24.28
N LYS A 96 -0.31 2.24 -24.10
CA LYS A 96 0.79 1.25 -24.11
C LYS A 96 0.63 0.24 -22.96
N PHE A 97 0.31 0.69 -21.76
CA PHE A 97 0.05 -0.20 -20.61
C PHE A 97 -1.13 -1.13 -20.86
N HIS A 98 -2.25 -0.61 -21.38
CA HIS A 98 -3.44 -1.41 -21.69
C HIS A 98 -3.13 -2.53 -22.69
N LYS A 99 -2.39 -2.21 -23.77
CA LYS A 99 -1.93 -3.22 -24.75
C LYS A 99 -1.08 -4.31 -24.10
N ARG A 100 -0.16 -3.93 -23.20
CA ARG A 100 0.72 -4.88 -22.49
C ARG A 100 -0.06 -5.79 -21.55
N VAL A 101 -1.03 -5.27 -20.79
CA VAL A 101 -1.88 -6.07 -19.90
C VAL A 101 -2.68 -7.10 -20.71
N ILE A 102 -3.29 -6.69 -21.83
CA ILE A 102 -4.00 -7.62 -22.73
C ILE A 102 -3.06 -8.72 -23.23
N GLN A 103 -1.84 -8.38 -23.64
CA GLN A 103 -0.86 -9.35 -24.10
C GLN A 103 -0.48 -10.35 -23.00
N LEU A 104 -0.26 -9.89 -21.77
CA LEU A 104 0.07 -10.74 -20.63
C LEU A 104 -1.10 -11.63 -20.21
N SER A 105 -2.33 -11.11 -20.19
CA SER A 105 -3.53 -11.90 -19.94
C SER A 105 -3.67 -13.04 -20.96
N LYS A 106 -3.46 -12.76 -22.25
CA LYS A 106 -3.47 -13.77 -23.32
C LYS A 106 -2.34 -14.81 -23.23
N ARG A 107 -1.27 -14.52 -22.48
CA ARG A 107 -0.20 -15.50 -22.18
C ARG A 107 -0.58 -16.34 -20.97
N SER A 108 -1.13 -15.73 -19.92
CA SER A 108 -1.61 -16.44 -18.72
C SER A 108 -2.75 -17.42 -19.01
N CYS A 109 -3.55 -17.19 -20.05
CA CYS A 109 -4.59 -18.13 -20.49
C CYS A 109 -4.09 -19.21 -21.48
N ARG A 110 -2.79 -19.23 -21.83
CA ARG A 110 -2.16 -20.31 -22.59
C ARG A 110 -1.36 -21.18 -21.62
N GLU A 111 -1.90 -22.37 -21.35
CA GLU A 111 -1.41 -23.49 -20.53
C GLU A 111 -1.35 -23.32 -19.00
N PRO A 112 -2.11 -24.13 -18.25
CA PRO A 112 -1.47 -25.11 -17.40
C PRO A 112 -1.09 -26.31 -18.25
N GLU A 113 0.22 -26.57 -18.41
CA GLU A 113 0.68 -27.92 -18.73
C GLU A 113 -0.05 -28.87 -17.77
N ARG A 114 -0.76 -29.83 -18.35
CA ARG A 114 -1.47 -30.90 -17.65
C ARG A 114 -0.47 -31.59 -16.73
N TRP A 115 -0.52 -31.30 -15.43
CA TRP A 115 0.11 -32.14 -14.41
C TRP A 115 -0.48 -33.55 -14.55
N GLN A 116 0.26 -34.45 -15.20
CA GLN A 116 -0.02 -35.89 -15.15
C GLN A 116 0.58 -36.37 -13.84
N ALA A 117 -0.27 -36.69 -12.86
CA ALA A 117 0.17 -37.38 -11.66
C ALA A 117 0.75 -38.74 -12.07
N PRO A 118 1.91 -39.17 -11.53
CA PRO A 118 2.38 -40.52 -11.76
C PRO A 118 1.41 -41.51 -11.11
N ASP A 119 0.99 -42.53 -11.88
CA ASP A 119 0.05 -43.57 -11.47
C ASP A 119 0.56 -44.33 -10.24
N GLY A 120 0.02 -43.98 -9.06
CA GLY A 120 0.34 -44.59 -7.78
C GLY A 120 -0.56 -45.78 -7.50
N HIS A 121 0.02 -46.97 -7.60
CA HIS A 121 -0.24 -48.23 -6.87
C HIS A 121 -1.68 -48.56 -6.43
N GLN A 122 -2.22 -49.62 -7.05
CA GLN A 122 -3.33 -50.41 -6.54
C GLN A 122 -2.95 -51.03 -5.18
N ALA A 123 -3.65 -50.64 -4.12
CA ALA A 123 -3.65 -51.37 -2.86
C ALA A 123 -4.57 -52.59 -3.01
N ALA A 124 -3.98 -53.79 -2.95
CA ALA A 124 -4.72 -55.04 -2.86
C ALA A 124 -5.46 -55.11 -1.52
N VAL A 125 -6.77 -55.28 -1.58
CA VAL A 125 -7.58 -55.79 -0.47
C VAL A 125 -8.01 -57.19 -0.88
N GLN A 126 -7.36 -58.20 -0.28
CA GLN A 126 -7.93 -59.49 0.14
C GLN A 126 -6.89 -60.26 0.96
#